data_AF-A0A961ZIE4-F1
#
_entry.id   AF-A0A961ZIE4-F1
#
_cell.length_a   1.000
_cell.length_b   1.000
_cell.length_c   1.000
_cell.angle_alpha   90.00
_cell.angle_beta   90.00
_cell.angle_gamma   90.00
#
_symmetry.space_group_name_H-M   'P 1'
#
loop_
_entity.id
_entity.type
_entity.pdbx_description
1 polymer ?
#
loop_
_entity_poly.entity_id
_entity_poly.type
_entity_poly.pdbx_seq_one_letter_code
_entity_poly.pdbx_strand_id
1 'polypeptide(L)'
;MALTQDRNTPHRDGAIIRHAVKGGVTIYAGALVVLDGGFAKPGVTGVGLVAVGRAERQVDNAAGANGDAFIDVRRGVFAYDNAAADPLDAADVGKTCFIVDDATVAATDGGDPATRSAAGRVLVVEDDVVWVEVG
;
A
#
# COMPACT_ATOMS: atom_id res chain seq x y z
N MET A 1 -0.41 -4.75 -30.96
CA MET A 1 0.07 -3.97 -32.13
C MET A 1 1.03 -2.91 -31.63
N ALA A 2 2.18 -2.75 -32.28
CA ALA A 2 3.17 -1.71 -31.96
C ALA A 2 2.81 -0.39 -32.65
N LEU A 3 3.43 0.73 -32.23
CA LEU A 3 3.24 2.03 -32.86
C LEU A 3 3.73 2.02 -34.32
N THR A 4 2.89 2.52 -35.23
CA THR A 4 3.22 2.72 -36.66
C THR A 4 3.36 4.20 -37.02
N GLN A 5 3.16 5.10 -36.06
CA GLN A 5 3.30 6.55 -36.19
C GLN A 5 3.64 7.17 -34.83
N ASP A 6 4.11 8.42 -34.85
CA ASP A 6 4.38 9.18 -33.63
C ASP A 6 3.11 9.31 -32.77
N ARG A 7 3.27 9.07 -31.46
CA ARG A 7 2.21 9.24 -30.47
C ARG A 7 2.71 10.16 -29.37
N ASN A 8 2.02 11.29 -29.19
CA ASN A 8 2.24 12.14 -28.05
C ASN A 8 1.73 11.44 -26.77
N THR A 9 2.64 10.79 -26.05
CA THR A 9 2.30 10.04 -24.84
C THR A 9 2.39 10.98 -23.63
N PRO A 10 1.28 11.25 -22.93
CA PRO A 10 1.33 12.15 -21.77
C PRO A 10 2.15 11.53 -20.65
N HIS A 11 3.01 12.35 -20.04
CA HIS A 11 3.77 12.01 -18.84
C HIS A 11 3.01 12.45 -17.58
N ARG A 12 3.15 11.68 -16.49
CA ARG A 12 2.73 12.05 -15.14
C ARG A 12 3.87 11.68 -14.18
N ASP A 13 4.14 12.56 -13.22
CA ASP A 13 5.23 12.42 -12.23
C ASP A 13 5.14 11.16 -11.37
N GLY A 14 3.94 10.57 -11.23
CA GLY A 14 3.75 9.29 -10.56
C GLY A 14 3.79 9.33 -9.03
N ALA A 15 4.28 10.43 -8.44
CA ALA A 15 4.39 10.60 -6.99
C ALA A 15 3.03 10.54 -6.27
N ILE A 16 1.98 11.13 -6.87
CA ILE A 16 0.61 11.05 -6.34
C ILE A 16 -0.32 10.51 -7.43
N ILE A 17 -0.99 9.40 -7.12
CA ILE A 17 -1.97 8.77 -8.01
C ILE A 17 -3.33 8.75 -7.33
N ARG A 18 -4.34 9.17 -8.09
CA ARG A 18 -5.74 9.13 -7.66
C ARG A 18 -6.34 7.77 -7.96
N HIS A 19 -6.94 7.15 -6.94
CA HIS A 19 -7.59 5.85 -7.03
C HIS A 19 -9.07 5.93 -6.65
N ALA A 20 -9.89 5.10 -7.30
CA ALA A 20 -11.28 4.88 -6.93
C ALA A 20 -11.34 4.06 -5.63
N VAL A 21 -12.11 4.50 -4.65
CA VAL A 21 -12.20 3.86 -3.32
C VAL A 21 -13.22 2.72 -3.36
N LYS A 22 -12.93 1.61 -2.67
CA LYS A 22 -13.86 0.49 -2.51
C LYS A 22 -15.11 0.94 -1.75
N GLY A 23 -16.26 0.36 -2.02
CA GLY A 23 -17.47 0.60 -1.24
C GLY A 23 -17.34 0.00 0.16
N GLY A 24 -17.96 0.63 1.16
CA GLY A 24 -18.00 0.09 2.52
C GLY A 24 -16.73 0.30 3.35
N VAL A 25 -15.83 1.19 2.94
CA VAL A 25 -14.58 1.46 3.69
C VAL A 25 -14.36 2.95 3.93
N THR A 26 -13.66 3.25 5.02
CA THR A 26 -13.08 4.57 5.29
C THR A 26 -11.56 4.40 5.27
N ILE A 27 -10.86 5.29 4.56
CA ILE A 27 -9.40 5.33 4.54
C ILE A 27 -8.98 6.58 5.30
N TYR A 28 -8.14 6.43 6.33
CA TYR A 28 -7.61 7.55 7.10
C TYR A 28 -6.38 8.17 6.44
N ALA A 29 -6.11 9.45 6.73
CA ALA A 29 -4.86 10.07 6.31
C ALA A 29 -3.68 9.35 6.99
N GLY A 30 -2.60 9.10 6.25
CA GLY A 30 -1.47 8.34 6.80
C GLY A 30 -1.55 6.83 6.59
N ALA A 31 -2.72 6.27 6.30
CA ALA A 31 -2.92 4.85 6.11
C ALA A 31 -2.16 4.29 4.90
N LEU A 32 -1.61 3.09 5.04
CA LEU A 32 -1.19 2.24 3.93
C LEU A 32 -2.42 1.90 3.08
N VAL A 33 -2.34 2.17 1.78
CA VAL A 33 -3.43 1.92 0.83
C VAL A 33 -3.08 0.75 -0.06
N VAL A 34 -4.04 -0.16 -0.20
CA VAL A 34 -3.93 -1.33 -1.09
C VAL A 34 -5.04 -1.31 -2.13
N LEU A 35 -4.78 -1.92 -3.28
CA LEU A 35 -5.78 -2.20 -4.30
C LEU A 35 -6.31 -3.62 -4.15
N ASP A 36 -7.63 -3.75 -4.23
CA ASP A 36 -8.38 -4.99 -4.22
C ASP A 36 -9.36 -4.95 -5.40
N GLY A 37 -9.09 -5.75 -6.44
CA GLY A 37 -9.85 -5.69 -7.69
C GLY A 37 -9.82 -4.32 -8.39
N GLY A 38 -8.77 -3.52 -8.16
CA GLY A 38 -8.61 -2.18 -8.74
C GLY A 38 -9.19 -1.03 -7.90
N PHE A 39 -9.79 -1.31 -6.74
CA PHE A 39 -10.30 -0.29 -5.83
C PHE A 39 -9.42 -0.14 -4.59
N ALA A 40 -9.18 1.11 -4.17
CA ALA A 40 -8.41 1.45 -3.00
C ALA A 40 -9.18 1.13 -1.71
N LYS A 41 -8.52 0.47 -0.76
CA LYS A 41 -9.02 0.19 0.59
C LYS A 41 -7.85 0.30 1.59
N PRO A 42 -8.11 0.41 2.90
CA PRO A 42 -7.03 0.37 3.90
C PRO A 42 -6.28 -0.97 3.83
N GLY A 43 -4.98 -0.92 4.13
CA GLY A 43 -4.14 -2.08 4.31
C GLY A 43 -4.77 -3.05 5.31
N VAL A 44 -4.77 -4.33 4.97
CA VAL A 44 -5.31 -5.40 5.80
C VAL A 44 -4.64 -6.71 5.42
N THR A 45 -4.50 -7.61 6.38
CA THR A 45 -4.11 -9.00 6.12
C THR A 45 -5.05 -9.61 5.07
N GLY A 46 -4.44 -10.21 4.05
CA GLY A 46 -5.13 -10.83 2.93
C GLY A 46 -4.17 -11.07 1.79
N VAL A 47 -4.54 -11.98 0.89
CA VAL A 47 -3.76 -12.35 -0.30
C VAL A 47 -4.26 -11.62 -1.54
N GLY A 48 -3.38 -11.40 -2.51
CA GLY A 48 -3.73 -10.76 -3.79
C GLY A 48 -3.95 -9.26 -3.73
N LEU A 49 -3.57 -8.61 -2.62
CA LEU A 49 -3.63 -7.16 -2.45
C LEU A 49 -2.36 -6.52 -3.01
N VAL A 50 -2.50 -5.33 -3.61
CA VAL A 50 -1.36 -4.59 -4.16
C VAL A 50 -1.20 -3.29 -3.38
N ALA A 51 -0.13 -3.14 -2.61
CA ALA A 51 0.19 -1.89 -1.93
C ALA A 51 0.55 -0.80 -2.96
N VAL A 52 -0.06 0.38 -2.82
CA VAL A 52 0.09 1.49 -3.78
C VAL A 52 0.59 2.79 -3.19
N GLY A 53 0.73 2.85 -1.87
CA GLY A 53 1.34 3.99 -1.17
C GLY A 53 0.57 4.40 0.07
N ARG A 54 0.75 5.66 0.48
CA ARG A 54 0.16 6.24 1.68
C ARG A 54 -0.93 7.25 1.32
N ALA A 55 -2.05 7.23 2.05
CA ALA A 55 -3.16 8.15 1.86
C ALA A 55 -2.80 9.62 2.20
N GLU A 56 -2.98 10.55 1.26
CA GLU A 56 -2.71 11.98 1.51
C GLU A 56 -3.83 12.66 2.32
N ARG A 57 -5.04 12.09 2.32
CA ARG A 57 -6.19 12.58 3.10
C ARG A 57 -7.09 11.45 3.53
N GLN A 58 -7.93 11.73 4.52
CA GLN A 58 -9.04 10.85 4.83
C GLN A 58 -10.10 10.90 3.73
N VAL A 59 -10.66 9.74 3.39
CA VAL A 59 -11.83 9.61 2.51
C VAL A 59 -12.78 8.60 3.10
N ASP A 60 -14.04 8.99 3.28
CA ASP A 60 -15.09 8.10 3.72
C ASP A 60 -15.94 7.65 2.52
N ASN A 61 -15.96 6.33 2.29
CA ASN A 61 -16.85 5.67 1.34
C ASN A 61 -17.65 4.54 2.01
N ALA A 62 -17.88 4.63 3.33
CA ALA A 62 -18.51 3.59 4.12
C ALA A 62 -19.96 3.29 3.68
N ALA A 63 -20.68 4.28 3.16
CA ALA A 63 -22.05 4.14 2.66
C ALA A 63 -22.15 4.09 1.13
N GLY A 64 -21.02 4.18 0.41
CA GLY A 64 -20.99 4.26 -1.05
C GLY A 64 -20.67 2.91 -1.72
N ALA A 65 -20.90 2.87 -3.04
CA ALA A 65 -20.46 1.80 -3.90
C ALA A 65 -18.98 1.94 -4.30
N ASN A 66 -18.45 0.92 -4.97
CA ASN A 66 -17.09 0.95 -5.51
C ASN A 66 -16.93 2.10 -6.51
N GLY A 67 -16.03 3.04 -6.21
CA GLY A 67 -15.71 4.18 -7.07
C GLY A 67 -16.56 5.43 -6.88
N ASP A 68 -17.45 5.46 -5.88
CA ASP A 68 -18.22 6.68 -5.54
C ASP A 68 -17.33 7.77 -4.93
N ALA A 69 -16.23 7.37 -4.29
CA ALA A 69 -15.23 8.27 -3.74
C ALA A 69 -13.85 8.03 -4.36
N PHE A 70 -12.98 9.05 -4.26
CA PHE A 70 -11.61 8.99 -4.75
C PHE A 70 -10.61 9.49 -3.72
N ILE A 71 -9.48 8.78 -3.65
CA ILE A 71 -8.39 9.10 -2.75
C ILE A 71 -7.10 9.36 -3.53
N ASP A 72 -6.35 10.35 -3.09
CA ASP A 72 -5.01 10.64 -3.60
C ASP A 72 -3.99 9.89 -2.74
N VAL A 73 -3.20 9.01 -3.37
CA VAL A 73 -2.23 8.13 -2.72
C VAL A 73 -0.84 8.54 -3.17
N ARG A 74 0.06 8.76 -2.22
CA ARG A 74 1.46 9.08 -2.49
C ARG A 74 2.31 7.81 -2.50
N ARG A 75 3.14 7.64 -3.53
CA ARG A 75 4.20 6.63 -3.60
C ARG A 75 5.49 7.17 -3.00
N GLY A 76 6.26 6.32 -2.34
CA GLY A 76 7.52 6.72 -1.71
C GLY A 76 7.82 5.92 -0.45
N VAL A 77 8.61 6.51 0.44
CA VAL A 77 9.08 5.85 1.67
C VAL A 77 8.28 6.37 2.86
N PHE A 78 7.70 5.47 3.63
CA PHE A 78 6.86 5.80 4.78
C PHE A 78 7.22 4.94 5.99
N ALA A 79 7.08 5.53 7.16
CA ALA A 79 7.23 4.87 8.44
C ALA A 79 5.94 4.10 8.81
N TYR A 80 6.09 2.82 9.13
CA TYR A 80 5.04 1.94 9.64
C TYR A 80 5.49 1.28 10.95
N ASP A 81 4.53 0.87 11.76
CA ASP A 81 4.77 0.15 13.00
C ASP A 81 5.31 -1.27 12.71
N ASN A 82 6.25 -1.72 13.53
CA ASN A 82 6.80 -3.06 13.45
C ASN A 82 5.93 -4.08 14.19
N ALA A 83 5.51 -5.16 13.52
CA ALA A 83 4.65 -6.17 14.12
C ALA A 83 5.37 -6.92 15.27
N ALA A 84 4.88 -6.78 16.51
CA ALA A 84 5.49 -7.43 17.67
C ALA A 84 5.56 -8.97 17.58
N ALA A 85 4.61 -9.61 16.90
CA ALA A 85 4.56 -11.06 16.74
C ALA A 85 5.44 -11.59 15.59
N ASP A 86 5.85 -10.71 14.68
CA ASP A 86 6.63 -11.05 13.48
C ASP A 86 7.49 -9.85 13.06
N PRO A 87 8.42 -9.43 13.93
CA PRO A 87 9.12 -8.16 13.79
C PRO A 87 10.17 -8.23 12.69
N LEU A 88 10.36 -7.10 12.01
CA LEU A 88 11.49 -6.87 11.12
C LEU A 88 12.70 -6.38 11.89
N ASP A 89 13.89 -6.81 11.48
CA ASP A 89 15.15 -6.35 12.06
C ASP A 89 16.14 -5.80 11.00
N ALA A 90 17.35 -5.44 11.44
CA ALA A 90 18.38 -4.90 10.55
C ALA A 90 18.77 -5.88 9.42
N ALA A 91 18.58 -7.19 9.60
CA ALA A 91 18.84 -8.19 8.57
C ALA A 91 17.74 -8.23 7.50
N ASP A 92 16.59 -7.60 7.72
CA ASP A 92 15.49 -7.49 6.75
C ASP A 92 15.57 -6.25 5.86
N VAL A 93 16.50 -5.34 6.15
CA VAL A 93 16.78 -4.19 5.28
C VAL A 93 17.08 -4.67 3.85
N GLY A 94 16.36 -4.10 2.90
CA GLY A 94 16.42 -4.44 1.48
C GLY A 94 15.51 -5.60 1.07
N LYS A 95 14.86 -6.31 2.00
CA LYS A 95 13.87 -7.37 1.71
C LYS A 95 12.46 -6.81 1.59
N THR A 96 11.55 -7.67 1.12
CA THR A 96 10.11 -7.39 1.09
C THR A 96 9.52 -7.58 2.48
N CYS A 97 8.68 -6.64 2.93
CA CYS A 97 7.84 -6.79 4.11
C CYS A 97 6.37 -6.98 3.73
N PHE A 98 5.55 -7.40 4.69
CA PHE A 98 4.18 -7.84 4.47
C PHE A 98 3.17 -7.04 5.29
N ILE A 99 1.96 -6.91 4.76
CA ILE A 99 0.88 -6.11 5.34
C ILE A 99 0.25 -6.86 6.51
N VAL A 100 0.21 -6.23 7.69
CA VAL A 100 -0.62 -6.69 8.80
C VAL A 100 -1.94 -5.92 8.80
N ASP A 101 -1.85 -4.60 8.81
CA ASP A 101 -2.96 -3.64 8.73
C ASP A 101 -2.50 -2.33 8.03
N ASP A 102 -3.27 -1.25 8.16
CA ASP A 102 -2.99 0.02 7.50
C ASP A 102 -1.92 0.89 8.17
N ALA A 103 -1.37 0.45 9.30
CA ALA A 103 -0.27 1.12 10.01
C ALA A 103 0.90 0.17 10.36
N THR A 104 0.73 -1.15 10.25
CA THR A 104 1.69 -2.16 10.74
C THR A 104 2.18 -3.10 9.63
N VAL A 105 3.49 -3.40 9.65
CA VAL A 105 4.14 -4.35 8.73
C VAL A 105 4.86 -5.49 9.47
N ALA A 106 5.04 -6.61 8.79
CA ALA A 106 5.66 -7.83 9.32
C ALA A 106 6.73 -8.43 8.41
N ALA A 107 7.62 -9.24 8.97
CA ALA A 107 8.72 -9.87 8.24
C ALA A 107 8.26 -10.99 7.30
N THR A 108 7.20 -11.73 7.64
CA THR A 108 6.73 -12.89 6.86
C THR A 108 5.33 -12.70 6.27
N ASP A 109 5.06 -13.46 5.22
CA ASP A 109 3.76 -13.55 4.56
C ASP A 109 2.70 -14.35 5.36
N GLY A 110 3.04 -14.77 6.58
CA GLY A 110 2.19 -15.60 7.42
C GLY A 110 2.31 -17.11 7.19
N GLY A 111 3.29 -17.57 6.40
CA GLY A 111 3.66 -18.99 6.30
C GLY A 111 3.02 -19.71 5.12
N ASP A 112 2.83 -21.03 5.25
CA ASP A 112 2.25 -21.89 4.20
C ASP A 112 0.88 -22.45 4.65
N PRO A 113 -0.25 -22.03 4.03
CA PRO A 113 -0.32 -21.09 2.92
C PRO A 113 -0.16 -19.63 3.35
N ALA A 114 0.36 -18.80 2.43
CA ALA A 114 0.53 -17.37 2.67
C ALA A 114 -0.81 -16.69 2.98
N THR A 115 -0.79 -15.75 3.93
CA THR A 115 -2.00 -15.03 4.37
C THR A 115 -1.90 -13.51 4.19
N ARG A 116 -0.69 -12.97 4.00
CA ARG A 116 -0.42 -11.54 3.84
C ARG A 116 0.12 -11.22 2.45
N SER A 117 -0.22 -10.03 1.98
CA SER A 117 0.33 -9.48 0.74
C SER A 117 1.55 -8.61 1.03
N ALA A 118 2.43 -8.46 0.04
CA ALA A 118 3.59 -7.59 0.16
C ALA A 118 3.17 -6.13 0.38
N ALA A 119 3.77 -5.46 1.36
CA ALA A 119 3.60 -4.04 1.63
C ALA A 119 4.57 -3.20 0.80
N GLY A 120 5.82 -3.65 0.69
CA GLY A 120 6.87 -2.90 0.00
C GLY A 120 8.25 -3.41 0.39
N ARG A 121 9.28 -2.59 0.13
CA ARG A 121 10.67 -2.92 0.46
C ARG A 121 11.13 -2.16 1.70
N VAL A 122 11.75 -2.87 2.63
CA VAL A 122 12.34 -2.28 3.83
C VAL A 122 13.59 -1.49 3.45
N LEU A 123 13.67 -0.23 3.88
CA LEU A 123 14.87 0.60 3.70
C LEU A 123 15.65 0.76 5.00
N VAL A 124 14.96 0.96 6.12
CA VAL A 124 15.55 1.22 7.43
C VAL A 124 14.62 0.69 8.51
N VAL A 125 15.17 0.16 9.60
CA VAL A 125 14.45 -0.22 10.83
C VAL A 125 15.11 0.53 11.99
N GLU A 126 14.34 1.40 12.66
CA GLU A 126 14.81 2.29 13.74
C GLU A 126 13.69 2.45 14.78
N ASP A 127 14.02 2.31 16.07
CA ASP A 127 13.11 2.61 17.19
C ASP A 127 11.68 2.04 17.04
N ASP A 128 11.56 0.74 16.72
CA ASP A 128 10.29 0.02 16.47
C ASP A 128 9.46 0.51 15.26
N VAL A 129 10.04 1.38 14.43
CA VAL A 129 9.48 1.86 13.17
C VAL A 129 10.25 1.27 11.99
N VAL A 130 9.50 0.92 10.94
CA VAL A 130 10.04 0.38 9.70
C VAL A 130 9.75 1.35 8.57
N TRP A 131 10.80 1.85 7.94
CA TRP A 131 10.71 2.68 6.75
C TRP A 131 10.58 1.80 5.52
N VAL A 132 9.42 1.85 4.87
CA VAL A 132 9.07 0.99 3.73
C VAL A 132 8.88 1.84 2.49
N GLU A 133 9.59 1.48 1.42
CA GLU A 133 9.32 1.95 0.06
C GLU A 133 8.07 1.25 -0.48
N VAL A 134 7.02 2.04 -0.74
CA VAL A 134 5.71 1.59 -1.21
C VAL A 134 5.34 2.32 -2.50
N GLY A 135 4.98 1.55 -3.53
CA GLY A 135 4.41 2.03 -4.80
C GLY A 135 5.30 1.85 -6.02
#